data_AF-A0A377WAE5-F1
#
_entry.id   AF-A0A377WAE5-F1
#
_cell.length_a   1.000
_cell.length_b   1.000
_cell.length_c   1.000
_cell.angle_alpha   90.00
_cell.angle_beta   90.00
_cell.angle_gamma   90.00
#
_symmetry.space_group_name_H-M   'P 1'
#
loop_
_entity.id
_entity.type
_entity.pdbx_description
1 polymer ?
#
loop_
_entity_poly.entity_id
_entity_poly.type
_entity_poly.pdbx_seq_one_letter_code
_entity_poly.pdbx_strand_id
1 'polypeptide(L)' 'MSPMNRREAIRESLLDEAQGADCLMVKPAGAYLDILRDIRERSDLPLGAYQVSGEYAMIKFAAQAGANR' A
#
# COMPACT_ATOMS: atom_id res chain seq x y z
N MET A 1 5.81 10.82 3.74
CA MET A 1 5.79 10.79 2.27
C MET A 1 4.57 11.52 1.70
N SER A 2 4.73 12.24 0.59
CA SER A 2 3.60 12.79 -0.19
C SER A 2 2.91 11.69 -1.02
N PRO A 3 1.56 11.63 -1.06
CA PRO A 3 0.82 10.65 -1.87
C PRO A 3 1.26 10.52 -3.33
N MET A 4 1.69 11.62 -3.95
CA MET A 4 2.05 11.65 -5.38
C MET A 4 3.48 11.16 -5.65
N ASN A 5 4.28 10.94 -4.61
CA ASN A 5 5.71 10.72 -4.74
C ASN A 5 6.07 9.24 -4.88
N ARG A 6 5.74 8.64 -6.03
CA ARG A 6 6.06 7.23 -6.34
C ARG A 6 7.54 6.87 -6.19
N ARG A 7 8.45 7.75 -6.63
CA ARG A 7 9.89 7.53 -6.52
C ARG A 7 10.40 7.52 -5.08
N GLU A 8 9.81 8.37 -4.23
CA GLU A 8 10.15 8.44 -2.81
C GLU A 8 9.72 7.16 -2.10
N ALA A 9 8.52 6.65 -2.40
CA ALA A 9 7.99 5.41 -1.82
C ALA A 9 8.94 4.22 -1.99
N ILE A 10 9.40 4.01 -3.22
CA ILE A 10 10.34 2.93 -3.54
C ILE A 10 11.65 3.12 -2.78
N ARG A 11 12.18 4.36 -2.76
CA ARG A 11 13.43 4.66 -2.06
C ARG A 11 13.31 4.41 -0.56
N GLU A 12 12.22 4.84 0.08
CA GLU A 12 11.98 4.62 1.51
C GLU A 12 11.90 3.12 1.82
N SER A 13 11.16 2.33 1.04
CA SER A 13 11.07 0.88 1.26
C SER A 13 12.41 0.15 1.10
N LEU A 14 13.22 0.52 0.10
CA LEU A 14 14.55 -0.09 -0.07
C LEU A 14 15.54 0.36 1.01
N LEU A 15 15.35 1.54 1.61
CA LEU A 15 16.13 1.97 2.76
C LEU A 15 15.79 1.15 4.01
N ASP A 16 14.52 0.83 4.24
CA ASP A 16 14.10 -0.02 5.35
C ASP A 16 14.63 -1.46 5.19
N GLU A 17 14.61 -2.00 3.98
CA GLU A 17 15.26 -3.27 3.66
C GLU A 17 16.76 -3.25 3.97
N ALA A 18 17.47 -2.21 3.54
CA ALA A 18 18.90 -2.05 3.84
C ALA A 18 19.20 -1.88 5.35
N GLN A 19 18.22 -1.44 6.14
CA GLN A 19 18.29 -1.35 7.59
C GLN A 19 17.95 -2.68 8.29
N GLY A 20 17.58 -3.73 7.55
CA GLY A 20 17.33 -5.07 8.07
C GLY A 20 15.87 -5.35 8.40
N ALA A 21 14.91 -4.67 7.76
CA ALA A 21 13.50 -5.04 7.87
C ALA A 21 13.26 -6.46 7.35
N ASP A 22 12.50 -7.27 8.08
CA ASP A 22 12.12 -8.63 7.65
C ASP A 22 10.96 -8.63 6.64
N CYS A 23 10.22 -7.52 6.56
CA CYS A 23 9.04 -7.35 5.72
C CYS A 23 8.85 -5.86 5.45
N LEU A 24 8.38 -5.54 4.25
CA LEU A 24 8.02 -4.18 3.84
C LEU A 24 6.50 -4.01 3.85
N MET A 25 6.00 -2.79 3.89
CA MET A 25 4.56 -2.53 3.85
C MET A 25 4.21 -1.26 3.09
N VAL A 26 3.12 -1.29 2.33
CA VAL A 26 2.49 -0.09 1.77
C VAL A 26 1.17 0.18 2.48
N LYS A 27 0.99 1.46 2.87
CA LYS A 27 -0.22 1.98 3.52
C LYS A 27 -0.46 3.41 3.04
N PRO A 28 -1.67 3.76 2.54
CA PRO A 28 -2.82 2.89 2.24
C PRO A 28 -2.54 1.90 1.10
N ALA A 29 -3.35 0.85 0.95
CA ALA A 29 -3.13 -0.18 -0.06
C ALA A 29 -3.99 -0.02 -1.32
N GLY A 30 -5.31 0.11 -1.17
CA GLY A 30 -6.25 -0.02 -2.29
C GLY A 30 -6.01 1.00 -3.41
N ALA A 31 -5.63 2.23 -3.07
CA ALA A 31 -5.32 3.28 -4.04
C ALA A 31 -3.82 3.34 -4.45
N TYR A 32 -2.97 2.44 -3.92
CA TYR A 32 -1.51 2.44 -4.12
C TYR A 32 -0.99 1.08 -4.60
N LEU A 33 -1.82 0.32 -5.33
CA LEU A 33 -1.44 -0.98 -5.88
C LEU A 33 -0.28 -0.88 -6.88
N ASP A 34 -0.09 0.29 -7.51
CA ASP A 34 1.04 0.57 -8.39
C ASP A 34 2.36 0.68 -7.61
N ILE A 35 2.34 1.24 -6.40
CA ILE A 35 3.50 1.27 -5.49
C ILE A 35 3.84 -0.13 -5.00
N LEU A 36 2.82 -0.92 -4.62
CA LEU A 36 3.01 -2.33 -4.23
C LEU A 36 3.69 -3.13 -5.35
N ARG A 37 3.23 -2.95 -6.61
CA ARG A 37 3.87 -3.60 -7.75
C ARG A 37 5.32 -3.16 -7.91
N ASP A 38 5.59 -1.85 -7.81
CA ASP A 38 6.92 -1.30 -8.00
C ASP A 38 7.93 -1.74 -6.94
N ILE A 39 7.51 -1.92 -5.69
CA ILE A 39 8.36 -2.47 -4.63
C ILE A 39 8.58 -3.96 -4.86
N ARG A 40 7.54 -4.70 -5.26
CA ARG A 40 7.66 -6.14 -5.55
C ARG A 40 8.67 -6.45 -6.65
N GLU A 41 8.82 -5.57 -7.65
CA GLU A 41 9.83 -5.73 -8.73
C GLU A 41 11.27 -5.40 -8.30
N ARG A 42 11.48 -4.86 -7.08
CA ARG A 42 12.78 -4.31 -6.64
C ARG A 42 13.30 -4.89 -5.34
N SER A 43 12.43 -5.50 -4.55
CA SER A 43 12.75 -6.19 -3.30
C SER A 43 12.30 -7.64 -3.43
N ASP A 44 12.97 -8.57 -2.76
CA ASP A 44 12.56 -9.97 -2.61
C ASP A 44 11.90 -10.24 -1.24
N LEU A 45 11.87 -9.24 -0.34
CA LEU A 45 11.24 -9.38 0.97
C LEU A 45 9.72 -9.61 0.88
N PRO A 46 9.10 -10.21 1.91
CA PRO A 46 7.65 -10.19 2.08
C PRO A 46 7.10 -8.75 2.02
N LEU A 47 5.94 -8.59 1.40
CA LEU A 47 5.31 -7.28 1.22
C LEU A 47 3.87 -7.30 1.76
N GLY A 48 3.65 -6.54 2.83
CA GLY A 48 2.34 -6.27 3.40
C GLY A 48 1.60 -5.15 2.67
N ALA A 49 0.28 -5.28 2.57
CA ALA A 49 -0.61 -4.25 2.04
C ALA A 49 -1.68 -3.94 3.08
N TYR A 50 -1.74 -2.69 3.56
CA TYR A 50 -2.71 -2.31 4.59
C TYR A 50 -3.97 -1.66 3.98
N GLN A 51 -5.07 -2.42 3.96
CA GLN A 51 -6.39 -1.88 3.62
C GLN A 51 -6.86 -0.97 4.78
N VAL A 52 -6.73 0.34 4.60
CA VAL A 52 -6.99 1.30 5.70
C VAL A 52 -8.46 1.39 6.06
N SER A 53 -8.74 1.95 7.24
CA SER A 53 -10.11 2.16 7.73
C SER A 53 -10.99 2.94 6.77
N GLY A 54 -10.45 3.93 6.05
CA GLY A 54 -11.18 4.67 5.01
C GLY A 54 -11.64 3.78 3.85
N GLU A 55 -10.76 2.90 3.36
CA GLU A 55 -11.08 1.92 2.31
C GLU A 55 -12.18 0.96 2.75
N TYR A 56 -12.07 0.44 3.98
CA TYR A 56 -13.11 -0.39 4.59
C TYR A 56 -14.45 0.36 4.73
N ALA A 57 -14.42 1.60 5.24
CA ALA A 57 -15.63 2.41 5.43
C ALA A 57 -16.33 2.70 4.11
N MET A 58 -15.58 3.00 3.03
CA MET A 58 -16.15 3.18 1.69
C MET A 58 -16.94 1.95 1.23
N ILE A 59 -16.37 0.75 1.38
CA ILE A 59 -17.05 -0.51 1.04
C ILE A 59 -18.31 -0.69 1.91
N LYS A 60 -18.21 -0.46 3.22
CA LYS A 60 -19.34 -0.63 4.14
C LYS A 60 -20.49 0.32 3.83
N PHE A 61 -20.21 1.59 3.56
CA PHE A 61 -21.26 2.56 3.25
C PHE A 61 -21.90 2.32 1.89
N ALA A 62 -21.12 1.96 0.86
CA ALA A 62 -21.66 1.59 -0.45
C ALA A 62 -22.61 0.38 -0.34
N ALA A 63 -22.21 -0.65 0.41
CA ALA A 63 -23.03 -1.83 0.65
C ALA A 63 -24.33 -1.51 1.39
N GLN A 64 -24.28 -0.67 2.43
CA GLN A 64 -25.46 -0.25 3.18
C GLN A 64 -26.43 0.59 2.34
N ALA A 65 -25.90 1.41 1.42
CA ALA A 65 -26.70 2.19 0.48
C ALA A 65 -27.30 1.36 -0.67
N GLY A 66 -26.95 0.08 -0.77
CA GLY A 66 -27.38 -0.77 -1.87
C GLY A 66 -26.73 -0.42 -3.21
N ALA A 67 -25.62 0.33 -3.20
CA ALA A 67 -24.88 0.76 -4.40
C ALA A 67 -24.12 -0.40 -5.09
N ASN A 68 -24.30 -1.62 -4.58
CA ASN A 68 -23.67 -2.84 -5.08
C ASN A 68 -24.65 -3.67 -5.94
N ARG A 69 -25.85 -3.14 -6.23
CA ARG A 69 -26.91 -3.78 -7.02
C ARG A 69 -27.19 -3.01 -8.29
#